data_AF-A0AAU2BL38-F1
#
_entry.id   AF-A0AAU2BL38-F1
#
_cell.length_a   1.000
_cell.length_b   1.000
_cell.length_c   1.000
_cell.angle_alpha   90.00
_cell.angle_beta   90.00
_cell.angle_gamma   90.00
#
_symmetry.space_group_name_H-M   'P 1'
#
loop_
_entity.id
_entity.type
_entity.pdbx_description
1 polymer ?
#
loop_
_entity_poly.entity_id
_entity_poly.type
_entity_poly.pdbx_seq_one_letter_code
_entity_poly.pdbx_strand_id
1 'polypeptide(L)'
;MPPSDADDHISVTFTTLHHLAVELEDILKQLNGRIDDLYDRVEPVVLSWQGEAREMFVDKLDEWDRSAQDLQAAQKWLHEIVTTGHINYAAAHRAVLRGWGAA
;
A
#
# COMPACT_ATOMS: atom_id res chain seq x y z
N MET A 1 19.48 -8.91 -31.32
CA MET A 1 20.03 -8.74 -29.96
C MET A 1 19.07 -9.43 -29.01
N PRO A 2 19.52 -10.38 -28.16
CA PRO A 2 18.63 -10.93 -27.13
C PRO A 2 18.19 -9.80 -26.16
N PRO A 3 17.04 -9.93 -25.49
CA PRO A 3 16.71 -9.03 -24.39
C PRO A 3 17.91 -8.99 -23.43
N SER A 4 18.34 -7.79 -23.05
CA SER A 4 19.48 -7.65 -22.15
C SER A 4 19.04 -8.03 -20.74
N ASP A 5 19.89 -8.72 -19.97
CA ASP A 5 19.59 -9.15 -18.59
C ASP A 5 19.08 -8.02 -17.68
N ALA A 6 19.39 -6.76 -18.03
CA ALA A 6 18.89 -5.56 -17.36
C ALA A 6 17.37 -5.35 -17.53
N ASP A 7 16.81 -5.65 -18.71
CA ASP A 7 15.37 -5.51 -18.98
C ASP A 7 14.57 -6.53 -18.15
N ASP A 8 15.04 -7.78 -18.11
CA ASP A 8 14.44 -8.84 -17.29
C ASP A 8 14.52 -8.50 -15.80
N HIS A 9 15.67 -8.00 -15.32
CA HIS A 9 15.83 -7.61 -13.91
C HIS A 9 14.89 -6.45 -13.50
N ILE A 10 14.70 -5.45 -14.38
CA ILE A 10 13.79 -4.32 -14.12
C ILE A 10 12.33 -4.79 -14.10
N SER A 11 11.93 -5.64 -15.04
CA SER A 11 10.58 -6.23 -15.09
C SER A 11 10.25 -7.05 -13.83
N VAL A 12 11.20 -7.88 -13.37
CA VAL A 12 11.08 -8.64 -12.12
C VAL A 12 10.93 -7.70 -10.92
N THR A 13 11.73 -6.62 -10.86
CA THR A 13 11.68 -5.64 -9.77
C THR A 13 10.30 -4.96 -9.67
N PHE A 14 9.72 -4.54 -10.80
CA PHE A 14 8.37 -3.97 -10.82
C PHE A 14 7.29 -4.96 -10.41
N THR A 15 7.42 -6.22 -10.82
CA THR A 15 6.49 -7.28 -10.42
C THR A 15 6.52 -7.48 -8.91
N THR A 16 7.71 -7.50 -8.30
CA THR A 16 7.88 -7.59 -6.84
C THR A 16 7.27 -6.39 -6.11
N LEU A 17 7.52 -5.16 -6.59
CA LEU A 17 6.95 -3.96 -5.97
C LEU A 17 5.42 -3.92 -6.08
N HIS A 18 4.86 -4.37 -7.21
CA HIS A 18 3.41 -4.50 -7.36
C HIS A 18 2.82 -5.51 -6.38
N HIS A 19 3.45 -6.68 -6.24
CA HIS A 19 3.03 -7.71 -5.27
C HIS A 19 3.02 -7.17 -3.84
N LEU A 20 4.10 -6.51 -3.41
CA LEU A 20 4.19 -5.91 -2.08
C LEU A 20 3.12 -4.83 -1.85
N ALA A 21 2.78 -4.05 -2.88
CA ALA A 21 1.72 -3.04 -2.78
C ALA A 21 0.33 -3.68 -2.57
N VAL A 22 0.06 -4.80 -3.23
CA VAL A 22 -1.18 -5.57 -3.07
C VAL A 22 -1.23 -6.25 -1.69
N GLU A 23 -0.13 -6.85 -1.24
CA GLU A 23 -0.05 -7.44 0.10
C GLU A 23 -0.27 -6.39 1.20
N LEU A 24 0.33 -5.20 1.05
CA LEU A 24 0.12 -4.11 2.00
C LEU A 24 -1.34 -3.64 2.03
N GLU A 25 -2.01 -3.57 0.88
CA GLU A 25 -3.44 -3.25 0.81
C GLU A 25 -4.30 -4.27 1.58
N ASP A 26 -4.00 -5.56 1.42
CA ASP A 26 -4.74 -6.62 2.11
C ASP A 26 -4.52 -6.58 3.62
N ILE A 27 -3.26 -6.39 4.05
CA ILE A 27 -2.92 -6.18 5.46
C ILE A 27 -3.72 -5.01 6.03
N LEU A 28 -3.78 -3.87 5.33
CA LEU A 28 -4.51 -2.69 5.79
C LEU A 28 -6.02 -2.95 5.93
N LYS A 29 -6.62 -3.66 4.97
CA LYS A 29 -8.04 -4.06 5.06
C LYS A 29 -8.30 -4.95 6.28
N GLN A 30 -7.45 -5.96 6.49
CA GLN A 30 -7.57 -6.84 7.65
C GLN A 30 -7.38 -6.08 8.97
N LEU A 31 -6.44 -5.14 9.00
CA LEU A 31 -6.09 -4.36 10.17
C LEU A 31 -7.24 -3.44 10.60
N ASN A 32 -7.84 -2.72 9.64
CA ASN A 32 -9.01 -1.88 9.88
C ASN A 32 -10.22 -2.71 10.33
N GLY A 33 -10.50 -3.83 9.67
CA GLY A 33 -11.62 -4.70 10.07
C GLY A 33 -11.51 -5.22 11.51
N ARG A 34 -10.29 -5.54 11.99
CA ARG A 34 -10.07 -5.97 13.38
C ARG A 34 -10.36 -4.87 14.41
N ILE A 35 -10.21 -3.60 14.03
CA ILE A 35 -10.46 -2.44 14.89
C ILE A 35 -11.94 -2.13 14.95
N ASP A 36 -12.63 -2.20 13.81
CA ASP A 36 -14.08 -2.10 13.76
C ASP A 36 -14.70 -3.20 14.62
N ASP A 37 -14.24 -4.46 14.46
CA ASP A 37 -14.65 -5.59 15.30
C ASP A 37 -14.35 -5.39 16.79
N LEU A 38 -13.20 -4.77 17.10
CA LEU A 38 -12.85 -4.43 18.47
C LEU A 38 -13.84 -3.39 19.00
N TYR A 39 -14.02 -2.28 18.28
CA TYR A 39 -14.91 -1.19 18.62
C TYR A 39 -16.32 -1.70 18.91
N ASP A 40 -16.91 -2.47 18.00
CA ASP A 40 -18.26 -3.03 18.15
C ASP A 40 -18.40 -3.88 19.42
N ARG A 41 -17.32 -4.58 19.83
CA ARG A 41 -17.30 -5.40 21.05
C ARG A 41 -17.12 -4.58 22.32
N VAL A 42 -16.29 -3.54 22.29
CA VAL A 42 -16.00 -2.72 23.47
C VAL A 42 -16.94 -1.53 23.64
N GLU A 43 -17.63 -1.06 22.61
CA GLU A 43 -18.57 0.07 22.68
C GLU A 43 -19.59 -0.08 23.84
N PRO A 44 -20.28 -1.23 24.04
CA PRO A 44 -21.22 -1.40 25.14
C PRO A 44 -20.57 -1.29 26.52
N VAL A 45 -19.29 -1.66 26.62
CA VAL A 45 -18.51 -1.66 27.85
C VAL A 45 -17.92 -0.26 28.11
N VAL A 46 -17.44 0.42 27.06
CA VAL A 46 -16.91 1.78 27.10
C VAL A 46 -17.99 2.78 27.50
N LEU A 47 -19.24 2.57 27.10
CA LEU A 47 -20.38 3.38 27.56
C LEU A 47 -20.61 3.29 29.07
N SER A 48 -20.14 2.22 29.72
CA SER A 48 -20.19 2.07 31.19
C SER A 48 -18.97 2.66 31.90
N TRP A 49 -17.87 2.91 31.17
CA TRP A 49 -16.65 3.47 31.74
C TRP A 49 -16.78 4.99 31.93
N GLN A 50 -16.43 5.46 33.13
CA GLN A 50 -16.37 6.87 33.46
C GLN A 50 -14.92 7.27 33.80
N GLY A 51 -14.55 8.51 33.44
CA GLY A 51 -13.25 9.09 33.76
C GLY A 51 -12.09 8.53 32.91
N GLU A 52 -10.94 8.36 33.55
CA GLU A 52 -9.62 8.09 32.93
C GLU A 52 -9.60 6.89 31.97
N ALA A 53 -10.34 5.82 32.26
CA ALA A 53 -10.37 4.62 31.41
C ALA A 53 -11.00 4.90 30.03
N ARG A 54 -12.01 5.78 29.98
CA ARG A 54 -12.65 6.18 28.72
C ARG A 54 -11.73 7.10 27.91
N GLU A 55 -11.06 8.03 28.59
CA GLU A 55 -10.10 8.95 27.97
C GLU A 55 -8.93 8.18 27.35
N MET A 56 -8.32 7.25 28.10
CA MET A 56 -7.23 6.43 27.58
C MET A 56 -7.63 5.57 26.37
N PHE A 57 -8.87 5.06 26.36
CA PHE A 57 -9.37 4.29 25.23
C PHE A 57 -9.51 5.14 23.97
N VAL A 58 -10.05 6.35 24.10
CA VAL A 58 -10.16 7.31 23.00
C VAL A 58 -8.78 7.71 22.48
N ASP A 59 -7.82 7.99 23.38
CA ASP A 59 -6.44 8.32 22.97
C ASP A 59 -5.80 7.20 22.14
N LYS A 60 -6.07 5.93 22.50
CA LYS A 60 -5.56 4.79 21.75
C LYS A 60 -6.27 4.58 20.42
N LEU A 61 -7.55 4.92 20.31
CA LEU A 61 -8.24 4.95 19.02
C LEU A 61 -7.66 6.03 18.10
N ASP A 62 -7.37 7.22 18.63
CA ASP A 62 -6.78 8.31 17.84
C ASP A 62 -5.34 7.97 17.37
N GLU A 63 -4.53 7.33 18.23
CA GLU A 63 -3.20 6.85 17.87
C GLU A 63 -3.27 5.80 16.74
N TRP A 64 -4.27 4.92 16.82
CA TRP A 64 -4.50 3.93 15.79
C TRP A 64 -4.91 4.56 14.45
N ASP A 65 -5.91 5.44 14.45
CA ASP A 65 -6.41 6.09 13.23
C ASP A 65 -5.28 6.82 12.50
N ARG A 66 -4.42 7.53 13.25
CA ARG A 66 -3.22 8.16 12.69
C ARG A 66 -2.27 7.16 12.04
N SER A 67 -2.01 6.04 12.70
CA SER A 67 -1.12 5.00 12.17
C SER A 67 -1.68 4.34 10.90
N ALA A 68 -3.00 4.14 10.85
CA ALA A 68 -3.69 3.62 9.67
C ALA A 68 -3.61 4.60 8.48
N GLN A 69 -3.79 5.90 8.74
CA GLN A 69 -3.65 6.95 7.74
C GLN A 69 -2.23 7.01 7.16
N ASP A 70 -1.20 6.91 8.02
CA ASP A 70 0.21 6.90 7.58
C ASP A 70 0.51 5.70 6.67
N LEU A 71 0.00 4.51 7.02
CA LEU A 71 0.16 3.32 6.19
C LEU A 71 -0.57 3.44 4.85
N GLN A 72 -1.78 4.01 4.84
CA GLN A 72 -2.51 4.29 3.60
C GLN A 72 -1.78 5.30 2.71
N ALA A 73 -1.16 6.33 3.30
CA ALA A 73 -0.35 7.29 2.57
C ALA A 73 0.88 6.62 1.95
N ALA A 74 1.57 5.76 2.70
CA ALA A 74 2.70 4.98 2.19
C ALA A 74 2.29 4.03 1.06
N GLN A 75 1.13 3.36 1.17
CA GLN A 75 0.60 2.51 0.11
C GLN A 75 0.30 3.30 -1.17
N LYS A 76 -0.36 4.47 -1.04
CA LYS A 76 -0.64 5.34 -2.20
C LYS A 76 0.64 5.77 -2.89
N TRP A 77 1.65 6.18 -2.12
CA TRP A 77 2.96 6.57 -2.63
C TRP A 77 3.66 5.42 -3.36
N LEU A 78 3.68 4.20 -2.78
CA LEU A 78 4.24 3.01 -3.43
C LEU A 78 3.50 2.69 -4.74
N HIS A 79 2.17 2.73 -4.73
CA HIS A 79 1.35 2.45 -5.91
C HIS A 79 1.63 3.44 -7.05
N GLU A 80 1.75 4.73 -6.73
CA GLU A 80 2.10 5.78 -7.70
C GLU A 80 3.48 5.54 -8.32
N ILE A 81 4.49 5.18 -7.52
CA ILE A 81 5.83 4.86 -8.01
C ILE A 81 5.80 3.65 -8.96
N VAL A 82 5.12 2.57 -8.57
CA VAL A 82 5.04 1.35 -9.37
C VAL A 82 4.33 1.61 -10.71
N THR A 83 3.17 2.27 -10.67
CA THR A 83 2.38 2.55 -11.88
C THR A 83 3.10 3.51 -12.82
N THR A 84 3.65 4.61 -12.30
CA THR A 84 4.37 5.61 -13.10
C THR A 84 5.67 5.04 -13.66
N GLY A 85 6.45 4.31 -12.85
CA GLY A 85 7.68 3.68 -13.27
C GLY A 85 7.46 2.63 -14.36
N HIS A 86 6.44 1.78 -14.20
CA HIS A 86 6.11 0.76 -15.20
C HIS A 86 5.68 1.37 -16.53
N ILE A 87 4.82 2.41 -16.51
CA ILE A 87 4.38 3.11 -17.73
C ILE A 87 5.56 3.73 -18.46
N ASN A 88 6.45 4.42 -17.75
CA ASN A 88 7.61 5.09 -18.34
C ASN A 88 8.60 4.07 -18.94
N TYR A 89 8.88 2.98 -18.24
CA TYR A 89 9.73 1.91 -18.75
C TYR A 89 9.13 1.24 -19.98
N ALA A 90 7.84 0.88 -19.96
CA ALA A 90 7.17 0.27 -21.10
C ALA A 90 7.13 1.21 -22.32
N ALA A 91 6.95 2.51 -22.11
CA ALA A 91 6.99 3.51 -23.18
C ALA A 91 8.41 3.62 -23.79
N ALA A 92 9.44 3.68 -22.95
CA ALA A 92 10.84 3.71 -23.39
C ALA A 92 11.24 2.44 -24.14
N HIS A 93 10.90 1.26 -23.60
CA HIS A 93 11.18 -0.03 -24.24
C HIS A 93 10.49 -0.15 -25.61
N ARG A 94 9.22 0.25 -25.72
CA ARG A 94 8.53 0.30 -27.02
C ARG A 94 9.16 1.30 -27.99
N ALA A 95 9.65 2.44 -27.49
CA ALA A 95 10.34 3.43 -28.33
C ALA A 95 11.66 2.88 -28.87
N VAL A 96 12.42 2.14 -28.05
CA VAL A 96 13.61 1.40 -28.48
C VAL A 96 13.24 0.38 -29.56
N LEU A 97 12.26 -0.51 -29.33
CA LEU A 97 11.87 -1.50 -30.34
C LEU A 97 11.42 -0.87 -31.68
N ARG A 98 10.68 0.25 -31.63
CA ARG A 98 10.31 1.00 -32.84
C ARG A 98 11.50 1.62 -33.55
N GLY A 99 12.48 2.15 -32.82
CA GLY A 99 13.68 2.75 -33.39
C GLY A 99 14.57 1.76 -34.14
N TRP A 100 14.49 0.48 -33.80
CA TRP A 100 15.26 -0.60 -34.44
C TRP A 100 14.47 -1.32 -35.54
N GLY A 101 13.14 -1.11 -35.62
CA GLY A 101 12.28 -1.61 -36.69
C GLY A 101 12.03 -0.63 -37.84
N ALA A 102 12.55 0.60 -37.71
CA ALA A 102 12.60 1.59 -38.79
C ALA A 102 13.97 1.50 -39.49
N ALA A 103 14.18 0.44 -40.25
CA ALA A 103 15.24 0.31 -41.25
C ALA A 103 14.65 -0.39 -42.49
#